data_AF-A0A967LRA8-F1
#
_entry.id   AF-A0A967LRA8-F1
#
_cell.length_a   1.000
_cell.length_b   1.000
_cell.length_c   1.000
_cell.angle_alpha   90.00
_cell.angle_beta   90.00
_cell.angle_gamma   90.00
#
_symmetry.space_group_name_H-M   'P 1'
#
loop_
_entity.id
_entity.type
_entity.pdbx_description
1 polymer ?
#
loop_
_entity_poly.entity_id
_entity_poly.type
_entity_poly.pdbx_seq_one_letter_code
_entity_poly.pdbx_strand_id
1 'polypeptide(L)'
;MSAIIERAAEPHSAASADPTADPGARYRSAAERHGVAVTGLRGSIARLEVARLATFVAGAVLGLLRNDLPVPPALATTGAVALLAAFAGLVVRHRRLRRRLRREEAAHTLARVGLMRLARDWTALHGALDDFGYRDPLLEPEAASDEDHPYLQDLDLLGPTSVRALMGPTPSATGSATLRGWLVAPAPISEVERRQAAVAALAGDPDGRDALAVEALLVDRVGRAEWRSFLEWLEGAPLFKGAVPPWA
;
A
#
# COMPACT_ATOMS: atom_id res chain seq x y z
N MET A 1 0.69 -15.14 -11.94
CA MET A 1 1.39 -14.07 -12.68
C MET A 1 0.68 -13.71 -13.98
N SER A 2 0.03 -14.64 -14.71
CA SER A 2 -0.74 -14.31 -15.93
C SER A 2 -1.97 -13.42 -15.71
N ALA A 3 -2.68 -13.55 -14.58
CA ALA A 3 -3.93 -12.80 -14.36
C ALA A 3 -3.75 -11.29 -14.05
N ILE A 4 -2.52 -10.82 -13.85
CA ILE A 4 -2.22 -9.38 -13.65
C ILE A 4 -1.98 -8.68 -14.98
N ILE A 5 -1.46 -9.41 -15.98
CA ILE A 5 -1.21 -8.88 -17.33
C ILE A 5 -2.51 -8.87 -18.15
N GLU A 6 -3.38 -9.86 -17.96
CA GLU A 6 -4.60 -10.01 -18.76
C GLU A 6 -5.69 -8.98 -18.44
N ARG A 7 -5.62 -8.32 -17.27
CA ARG A 7 -6.58 -7.27 -16.88
C ARG A 7 -6.17 -5.87 -17.35
N ALA A 8 -5.01 -5.73 -17.98
CA ALA A 8 -4.55 -4.48 -18.59
C ALA A 8 -5.07 -4.31 -20.05
N ALA A 9 -5.84 -5.27 -20.57
CA ALA A 9 -6.24 -5.34 -21.98
C ALA A 9 -7.75 -5.17 -22.22
N GLU A 10 -8.54 -4.73 -21.23
CA GLU A 10 -9.92 -4.31 -21.51
C GLU A 10 -9.92 -2.85 -21.99
N PRO A 11 -10.38 -2.54 -23.21
CA PRO A 11 -10.52 -1.16 -23.66
C PRO A 11 -11.65 -0.51 -22.86
N HIS A 12 -11.29 0.32 -21.88
CA HIS A 12 -12.22 1.19 -21.18
C HIS A 12 -12.71 2.29 -22.13
N SER A 13 -13.68 1.94 -22.98
CA SER A 13 -14.39 2.88 -23.84
C SER A 13 -15.52 3.51 -23.06
N ALA A 14 -15.27 4.66 -22.43
CA ALA A 14 -16.25 5.73 -22.27
C ALA A 14 -15.59 7.06 -21.85
N ALA A 15 -15.81 8.08 -22.68
CA ALA A 15 -15.63 9.51 -22.43
C ALA A 15 -14.17 10.04 -22.38
N SER A 16 -13.73 10.48 -23.56
CA SER A 16 -12.71 11.50 -23.78
C SER A 16 -12.97 12.75 -22.92
N ALA A 17 -12.28 12.86 -21.79
CA ALA A 17 -11.95 14.14 -21.18
C ALA A 17 -10.44 14.30 -21.31
N ASP A 18 -10.01 15.47 -21.79
CA ASP A 18 -8.60 15.82 -21.89
C ASP A 18 -7.89 15.51 -20.56
N PRO A 19 -6.93 14.57 -20.52
CA PRO A 19 -6.23 14.17 -19.30
C PRO A 19 -5.41 15.33 -18.68
N THR A 20 -5.32 16.48 -19.36
CA THR A 20 -4.57 17.67 -18.93
C THR A 20 -5.42 18.85 -18.45
N ALA A 21 -6.75 18.83 -18.59
CA ALA A 21 -7.57 20.04 -18.41
C ALA A 21 -7.68 20.56 -16.96
N ASP A 22 -7.65 19.68 -15.95
CA ASP A 22 -7.53 20.06 -14.53
C ASP A 22 -7.06 18.86 -13.67
N PRO A 23 -5.77 18.79 -13.31
CA PRO A 23 -5.25 17.75 -12.40
C PRO A 23 -5.99 17.69 -11.06
N GLY A 24 -6.49 18.82 -10.56
CA GLY A 24 -7.25 18.92 -9.32
C GLY A 24 -8.62 18.23 -9.40
N ALA A 25 -9.35 18.39 -10.51
CA ALA A 25 -10.60 17.68 -10.75
C ALA A 25 -10.38 16.16 -10.81
N ARG A 26 -9.32 15.70 -11.47
CA ARG A 26 -8.97 14.27 -11.53
C ARG A 26 -8.76 13.71 -10.13
N TYR A 27 -7.88 14.33 -9.33
CA TYR A 27 -7.60 13.85 -7.97
C TYR A 27 -8.83 13.91 -7.05
N ARG A 28 -9.68 14.95 -7.15
CA ARG A 28 -10.95 15.02 -6.39
C ARG A 28 -11.88 13.86 -6.75
N SER A 29 -12.10 13.64 -8.05
CA SER A 29 -12.95 12.54 -8.52
C SER A 29 -12.43 11.17 -8.08
N ALA A 30 -11.10 10.97 -8.12
CA ALA A 30 -10.48 9.74 -7.67
C ALA A 30 -10.62 9.56 -6.15
N ALA A 31 -10.38 10.61 -5.37
CA ALA A 31 -10.54 10.57 -3.91
C ALA A 31 -11.99 10.23 -3.50
N GLU A 32 -12.98 10.82 -4.14
CA GLU A 32 -14.40 10.51 -3.89
C GLU A 32 -14.73 9.05 -4.23
N ARG A 33 -14.37 8.60 -5.44
CA ARG A 33 -14.64 7.23 -5.90
C ARG A 33 -14.03 6.18 -4.96
N HIS A 34 -12.74 6.33 -4.65
CA HIS A 34 -12.03 5.38 -3.78
C HIS A 34 -12.49 5.50 -2.32
N GLY A 35 -12.85 6.71 -1.85
CA GLY A 35 -13.41 6.93 -0.52
C GLY A 35 -14.73 6.18 -0.30
N VAL A 36 -15.66 6.24 -1.26
CA VAL A 36 -16.92 5.47 -1.24
C VAL A 36 -16.65 3.97 -1.30
N ALA A 37 -15.70 3.52 -2.11
CA ALA A 37 -15.34 2.10 -2.19
C ALA A 37 -14.77 1.58 -0.86
N VAL A 38 -13.90 2.35 -0.20
CA VAL A 38 -13.31 2.02 1.11
C VAL A 38 -14.39 1.84 2.17
N THR A 39 -15.35 2.77 2.29
CA THR A 39 -16.41 2.68 3.30
C THR A 39 -17.32 1.47 3.07
N GLY A 40 -17.72 1.22 1.82
CA GLY A 40 -18.53 0.05 1.46
C GLY A 40 -17.82 -1.30 1.71
N LEU A 41 -16.52 -1.37 1.44
CA LEU A 41 -15.72 -2.57 1.71
C LEU A 41 -15.54 -2.82 3.21
N ARG A 42 -15.29 -1.79 4.02
CA ARG A 42 -15.19 -1.90 5.48
C ARG A 42 -16.49 -2.46 6.09
N GLY A 43 -17.65 -1.95 5.67
CA GLY A 43 -18.94 -2.48 6.11
C GLY A 43 -19.18 -3.94 5.70
N SER A 44 -18.73 -4.33 4.50
CA SER A 44 -18.82 -5.72 4.04
C SER A 44 -17.88 -6.67 4.79
N ILE A 45 -16.70 -6.20 5.17
CA ILE A 45 -15.74 -6.95 5.99
C ILE A 45 -16.29 -7.15 7.41
N ALA A 46 -16.83 -6.12 8.05
CA ALA A 46 -17.42 -6.23 9.39
C ALA A 46 -18.54 -7.29 9.44
N ARG A 47 -19.41 -7.33 8.43
CA ARG A 47 -20.44 -8.38 8.32
C ARG A 47 -19.87 -9.80 8.21
N LEU A 48 -18.75 -9.97 7.49
CA LEU A 48 -18.07 -11.27 7.41
C LEU A 48 -17.40 -11.66 8.72
N GLU A 49 -16.90 -10.71 9.49
CA GLU A 49 -16.31 -10.97 10.80
C GLU A 49 -17.36 -11.51 11.78
N VAL A 50 -18.55 -10.90 11.80
CA VAL A 50 -19.70 -11.40 12.58
C VAL A 50 -20.14 -12.77 12.08
N ALA A 51 -20.27 -12.97 10.77
CA ALA A 51 -20.67 -14.26 10.21
C ALA A 51 -19.66 -15.37 10.56
N ARG A 52 -18.36 -15.07 10.53
CA ARG A 52 -17.31 -16.02 10.91
C ARG A 52 -17.39 -16.40 12.38
N LEU A 53 -17.63 -15.43 13.27
CA LEU A 53 -17.86 -15.68 14.69
C LEU A 53 -19.10 -16.54 14.91
N ALA A 54 -20.21 -16.22 14.25
CA ALA A 54 -21.44 -17.01 14.33
C ALA A 54 -21.23 -18.46 13.87
N THR A 55 -20.47 -18.67 12.79
CA THR A 55 -20.15 -20.02 12.28
C THR A 55 -19.30 -20.80 13.30
N PHE A 56 -18.32 -20.14 13.94
CA PHE A 56 -17.49 -20.75 14.97
C PHE A 56 -18.31 -21.12 16.22
N VAL A 57 -19.16 -20.22 16.70
CA VAL A 57 -20.05 -20.46 17.85
C VAL A 57 -21.03 -21.57 17.54
N ALA A 58 -21.66 -21.58 16.35
CA ALA A 58 -22.54 -22.66 15.93
C ALA A 58 -21.83 -24.02 15.92
N GLY A 59 -20.60 -24.07 15.38
CA GLY A 59 -19.77 -25.27 15.41
C GLY A 59 -19.44 -25.73 16.83
N ALA A 60 -19.10 -24.81 17.74
CA ALA A 60 -18.80 -25.12 19.13
C ALA A 60 -20.03 -25.67 19.87
N VAL A 61 -21.20 -25.04 19.71
CA VAL A 61 -22.46 -25.47 20.31
C VAL A 61 -22.87 -26.86 19.82
N LEU A 62 -22.82 -27.09 18.50
CA LEU A 62 -23.13 -28.39 17.91
C LEU A 62 -22.12 -29.47 18.35
N GLY A 63 -20.86 -29.09 18.57
CA GLY A 63 -19.83 -29.98 19.10
C GLY A 63 -20.09 -30.39 20.55
N LEU A 64 -20.47 -29.43 21.42
CA LEU A 64 -20.78 -29.68 22.83
C LEU A 64 -22.04 -30.53 23.02
N LEU A 65 -23.09 -30.26 22.24
CA LEU A 65 -24.38 -30.95 22.33
C LEU A 65 -24.40 -32.28 21.56
N ARG A 66 -23.28 -32.70 20.97
CA ARG A 66 -23.21 -33.88 20.10
C ARG A 66 -23.72 -35.16 20.77
N ASN A 67 -23.44 -35.34 22.06
CA ASN A 67 -23.83 -36.54 22.81
C ASN A 67 -25.29 -36.51 23.29
N ASP A 68 -25.89 -35.32 23.37
CA ASP A 68 -27.26 -35.11 23.83
C ASP A 68 -28.28 -35.12 22.68
N LEU A 69 -27.81 -34.92 21.44
CA LEU A 69 -28.63 -34.92 20.23
C LEU A 69 -28.79 -36.34 19.67
N PRO A 70 -30.02 -36.83 19.40
CA PRO A 70 -30.27 -38.14 18.80
C PRO A 70 -30.03 -38.10 17.28
N VAL A 71 -28.84 -37.67 16.85
CA VAL A 71 -28.45 -37.58 15.43
C VAL A 71 -27.50 -38.72 15.05
N PRO A 72 -27.70 -39.37 13.88
CA PRO A 72 -26.78 -40.40 13.42
C PRO A 72 -25.39 -39.80 13.15
N PRO A 73 -24.31 -40.57 13.40
CA PRO A 73 -22.94 -40.06 13.32
C PRO A 73 -22.58 -39.55 11.92
N ALA A 74 -23.14 -40.14 10.86
CA ALA A 74 -22.97 -39.69 9.49
C ALA A 74 -23.54 -38.28 9.23
N LEU A 75 -24.67 -37.92 9.86
CA LEU A 75 -25.26 -36.59 9.75
C LEU A 75 -24.43 -35.56 10.54
N ALA A 76 -23.93 -35.95 11.71
CA ALA A 76 -23.05 -35.09 12.51
C ALA A 76 -21.71 -34.80 11.79
N THR A 77 -21.09 -35.80 11.16
CA THR A 77 -19.84 -35.61 10.40
C THR A 77 -20.05 -34.76 9.17
N THR A 78 -21.11 -35.01 8.39
CA THR A 78 -21.46 -34.20 7.21
C THR A 78 -21.76 -32.75 7.59
N GLY A 79 -22.50 -32.51 8.68
CA GLY A 79 -22.73 -31.17 9.22
C GLY A 79 -21.45 -30.46 9.66
N ALA A 80 -20.54 -31.16 10.34
CA ALA A 80 -19.24 -30.61 10.74
C ALA A 80 -18.38 -30.23 9.52
N VAL A 81 -18.34 -31.09 8.49
CA VAL A 81 -17.63 -30.81 7.24
C VAL A 81 -18.25 -29.62 6.51
N ALA A 82 -19.58 -29.51 6.47
CA ALA A 82 -20.28 -28.38 5.86
C ALA A 82 -19.98 -27.05 6.56
N LEU A 83 -19.97 -27.04 7.90
CA LEU A 83 -19.58 -25.86 8.69
C LEU A 83 -18.12 -25.47 8.47
N LEU A 84 -17.23 -26.45 8.43
CA LEU A 84 -15.81 -26.22 8.12
C LEU A 84 -15.64 -25.61 6.73
N ALA A 85 -16.34 -26.14 5.73
CA ALA A 85 -16.32 -25.64 4.36
C ALA A 85 -16.89 -24.20 4.27
N ALA A 86 -18.00 -23.93 4.97
CA ALA A 86 -18.56 -22.58 5.07
C ALA A 86 -17.55 -21.61 5.70
N PHE A 87 -16.97 -21.97 6.84
CA PHE A 87 -15.95 -21.17 7.51
C PHE A 87 -14.75 -20.88 6.60
N ALA A 88 -14.23 -21.90 5.90
CA ALA A 88 -13.14 -21.75 4.95
C ALA A 88 -13.51 -20.78 3.81
N GLY A 89 -14.72 -20.90 3.27
CA GLY A 89 -15.27 -19.97 2.26
C GLY A 89 -15.33 -18.53 2.77
N LEU A 90 -15.80 -18.31 4.00
CA LEU A 90 -15.82 -16.99 4.64
C LEU A 90 -14.41 -16.42 4.79
N VAL A 91 -13.43 -17.23 5.21
CA VAL A 91 -12.03 -16.81 5.34
C VAL A 91 -11.44 -16.41 4.00
N VAL A 92 -11.68 -17.17 2.93
CA VAL A 92 -11.21 -16.83 1.57
C VAL A 92 -11.84 -15.52 1.10
N ARG A 93 -13.16 -15.35 1.29
CA ARG A 93 -13.87 -14.12 0.92
C ARG A 93 -13.34 -12.91 1.71
N HIS A 94 -13.11 -13.06 3.01
CA HIS A 94 -12.51 -12.03 3.86
C HIS A 94 -11.13 -11.62 3.36
N ARG A 95 -10.26 -12.59 3.06
CA ARG A 95 -8.92 -12.32 2.51
C ARG A 95 -9.00 -11.56 1.18
N ARG A 96 -9.93 -11.91 0.29
CA ARG A 96 -10.15 -11.20 -0.99
C ARG A 96 -10.65 -9.76 -0.76
N LEU A 97 -11.63 -9.56 0.11
CA LEU A 97 -12.13 -8.21 0.42
C LEU A 97 -11.07 -7.34 1.11
N ARG A 98 -10.29 -7.89 2.05
CA ARG A 98 -9.17 -7.15 2.67
C ARG A 98 -8.08 -6.77 1.67
N ARG A 99 -7.78 -7.62 0.68
CA ARG A 99 -6.87 -7.25 -0.42
C ARG A 99 -7.42 -6.11 -1.25
N ARG A 100 -8.71 -6.16 -1.60
CA ARG A 100 -9.38 -5.07 -2.33
C ARG A 100 -9.39 -3.77 -1.52
N LEU A 101 -9.76 -3.84 -0.23
CA LEU A 101 -9.78 -2.69 0.67
C LEU A 101 -8.42 -2.01 0.72
N ARG A 102 -7.33 -2.76 0.92
CA ARG A 102 -5.97 -2.19 0.94
C ARG A 102 -5.62 -1.45 -0.34
N ARG A 103 -6.01 -1.99 -1.51
CA ARG A 103 -5.79 -1.33 -2.80
C ARG A 103 -6.59 -0.03 -2.93
N GLU A 104 -7.86 -0.05 -2.53
CA GLU A 104 -8.71 1.16 -2.55
C GLU A 104 -8.20 2.21 -1.56
N GLU A 105 -7.72 1.80 -0.38
CA GLU A 105 -7.07 2.70 0.59
C GLU A 105 -5.82 3.35 0.00
N ALA A 106 -4.97 2.58 -0.67
CA ALA A 106 -3.77 3.11 -1.33
C ALA A 106 -4.11 4.12 -2.44
N ALA A 107 -5.09 3.80 -3.29
CA ALA A 107 -5.57 4.69 -4.34
C ALA A 107 -6.20 5.97 -3.79
N HIS A 108 -6.99 5.84 -2.72
CA HIS A 108 -7.57 6.98 -1.99
C HIS A 108 -6.49 7.89 -1.40
N THR A 109 -5.48 7.32 -0.73
CA THR A 109 -4.36 8.08 -0.18
C THR A 109 -3.58 8.80 -1.27
N LEU A 110 -3.25 8.11 -2.37
CA LEU A 110 -2.53 8.71 -3.51
C LEU A 110 -3.27 9.94 -4.06
N ALA A 111 -4.59 9.84 -4.25
CA ALA A 111 -5.41 10.93 -4.74
C ALA A 111 -5.46 12.12 -3.77
N ARG A 112 -5.65 11.86 -2.47
CA ARG A 112 -5.64 12.90 -1.42
C ARG A 112 -4.29 13.62 -1.34
N VAL A 113 -3.19 12.87 -1.35
CA VAL A 113 -1.83 13.41 -1.36
C VAL A 113 -1.58 14.25 -2.61
N GLY A 114 -2.14 13.85 -3.76
CA GLY A 114 -2.15 14.66 -4.97
C GLY A 114 -2.77 16.05 -4.77
N LEU A 115 -3.93 16.13 -4.11
CA LEU A 115 -4.59 17.39 -3.79
C LEU A 115 -3.78 18.26 -2.81
N MET A 116 -3.26 17.65 -1.74
CA MET A 116 -2.44 18.34 -0.74
C MET A 116 -1.16 18.90 -1.38
N ARG A 117 -0.56 18.14 -2.29
CA ARG A 117 0.61 18.56 -3.07
C ARG A 117 0.31 19.75 -3.99
N LEU A 118 -0.84 19.75 -4.67
CA LEU A 118 -1.28 20.89 -5.48
C LEU A 118 -1.52 22.14 -4.62
N ALA A 119 -2.05 21.95 -3.41
CA ALA A 119 -2.28 23.03 -2.45
C ALA A 119 -1.00 23.46 -1.69
N ARG A 120 0.11 22.72 -1.83
CA ARG A 120 1.33 22.85 -1.02
C ARG A 120 1.07 22.78 0.50
N ASP A 121 0.05 22.03 0.90
CA ASP A 121 -0.24 21.75 2.31
C ASP A 121 0.63 20.56 2.76
N TRP A 122 1.87 20.88 3.11
CA TRP A 122 2.87 19.87 3.51
C TRP A 122 2.44 19.14 4.77
N THR A 123 1.91 19.82 5.78
CA THR A 123 1.49 19.19 7.03
C THR A 123 0.41 18.14 6.79
N ALA A 124 -0.63 18.47 6.00
CA ALA A 124 -1.67 17.51 5.66
C ALA A 124 -1.14 16.36 4.78
N LEU A 125 -0.21 16.64 3.87
CA LEU A 125 0.44 15.63 3.04
C LEU A 125 1.17 14.59 3.87
N HIS A 126 2.03 15.00 4.80
CA HIS A 126 2.77 14.08 5.66
C HIS A 126 1.82 13.29 6.57
N GLY A 127 0.85 13.96 7.19
CA GLY A 127 -0.16 13.29 8.02
C GLY A 127 -0.94 12.21 7.25
N ALA A 128 -1.32 12.46 6.00
CA ALA A 128 -2.04 11.48 5.19
C ALA A 128 -1.17 10.27 4.79
N LEU A 129 0.13 10.46 4.60
CA LEU A 129 1.08 9.38 4.32
C LEU A 129 1.37 8.56 5.60
N ASP A 130 1.59 9.22 6.73
CA ASP A 130 1.77 8.58 8.04
C ASP A 130 0.52 7.77 8.46
N ASP A 131 -0.70 8.31 8.28
CA ASP A 131 -1.97 7.62 8.53
C ASP A 131 -2.10 6.33 7.70
N PHE A 132 -1.55 6.34 6.48
CA PHE A 132 -1.52 5.18 5.61
C PHE A 132 -0.43 4.16 6.02
N GLY A 133 0.52 4.57 6.85
CA GLY A 133 1.68 3.78 7.27
C GLY A 133 2.84 3.85 6.28
N TYR A 134 2.96 4.95 5.53
CA TYR A 134 4.06 5.20 4.61
C TYR A 134 4.86 6.41 5.07
N ARG A 135 6.16 6.21 5.32
CA ARG A 135 7.11 7.28 5.61
C ARG A 135 8.13 7.39 4.47
N ASP A 136 8.26 8.59 3.91
CA ASP A 136 9.19 8.83 2.81
C ASP A 136 10.53 9.31 3.36
N PRO A 137 11.62 8.53 3.25
CA PRO A 137 12.92 8.90 3.82
C PRO A 137 13.50 10.17 3.19
N LEU A 138 13.00 10.61 2.03
CA LEU A 138 13.46 11.83 1.37
C LEU A 138 12.70 13.10 1.80
N LEU A 139 11.61 12.93 2.56
CA LEU A 139 10.84 14.03 3.13
C LEU A 139 11.16 14.26 4.62
N GLU A 140 11.95 13.40 5.24
CA GLU A 140 12.40 13.61 6.61
C GLU A 140 13.43 14.76 6.69
N PRO A 141 13.47 15.54 7.77
CA PRO A 141 14.42 16.65 7.94
C PRO A 141 15.89 16.25 7.73
N GLU A 142 16.27 15.04 8.15
CA GLU A 142 17.61 14.48 8.02
C GLU A 142 17.99 14.22 6.55
N ALA A 143 17.02 14.14 5.65
CA ALA A 143 17.31 14.03 4.22
C ALA A 143 17.98 15.31 3.67
N ALA A 144 17.72 16.45 4.31
CA ALA A 144 18.24 17.77 3.95
C ALA A 144 19.57 18.13 4.66
N SER A 145 20.02 17.32 5.63
CA SER A 145 21.24 17.59 6.39
C SER A 145 22.48 17.12 5.63
N ASP A 146 22.98 17.97 4.73
CA ASP A 146 24.28 17.86 4.09
C ASP A 146 24.84 19.28 3.91
N GLU A 147 25.57 19.76 4.92
CA GLU A 147 26.08 21.15 4.97
C GLU A 147 27.16 21.42 3.92
N ASP A 148 27.87 20.38 3.48
CA ASP A 148 28.92 20.49 2.46
C ASP A 148 28.36 20.48 1.03
N HIS A 149 27.05 20.23 0.86
CA HIS A 149 26.46 20.12 -0.47
C HIS A 149 26.22 21.50 -1.10
N PRO A 150 26.73 21.78 -2.33
CA PRO A 150 26.77 23.15 -2.87
C PRO A 150 25.44 23.89 -3.05
N TYR A 151 24.31 23.17 -3.11
CA TYR A 151 22.99 23.73 -3.45
C TYR A 151 21.80 22.96 -2.85
N LEU A 152 22.03 21.94 -2.01
CA LEU A 152 20.95 21.04 -1.58
C LEU A 152 19.95 21.74 -0.66
N GLN A 153 20.48 22.52 0.29
CA GLN A 153 19.69 23.33 1.22
C GLN A 153 19.14 24.58 0.53
N ASP A 154 19.97 25.27 -0.27
CA ASP A 154 19.57 26.51 -0.95
C ASP A 154 18.38 26.31 -1.91
N LEU A 155 18.32 25.16 -2.58
CA LEU A 155 17.23 24.81 -3.50
C LEU A 155 16.12 23.97 -2.87
N ASP A 156 16.18 23.72 -1.56
CA ASP A 156 15.23 22.85 -0.83
C ASP A 156 14.96 21.53 -1.58
N LEU A 157 16.00 20.81 -1.99
CA LEU A 157 15.81 19.63 -2.85
C LEU A 157 15.17 18.45 -2.12
N LEU A 158 15.47 18.30 -0.83
CA LEU A 158 15.03 17.21 0.04
C LEU A 158 14.46 17.77 1.35
N GLY A 159 13.72 16.95 2.10
CA GLY A 159 13.09 17.34 3.36
C GLY A 159 11.59 17.65 3.23
N PRO A 160 10.95 18.13 4.31
CA PRO A 160 9.49 18.20 4.40
C PRO A 160 8.85 19.20 3.43
N THR A 161 9.53 20.31 3.16
CA THR A 161 9.02 21.41 2.33
C THR A 161 9.90 21.58 1.08
N SER A 162 10.05 20.50 0.31
CA SER A 162 11.07 20.40 -0.73
C SER A 162 10.52 20.25 -2.14
N VAL A 163 11.39 20.43 -3.14
CA VAL A 163 11.11 20.06 -4.54
C VAL A 163 10.74 18.58 -4.63
N ARG A 164 11.37 17.72 -3.83
CA ARG A 164 11.01 16.30 -3.74
C ARG A 164 9.55 16.09 -3.32
N ALA A 165 8.99 16.92 -2.43
CA ALA A 165 7.58 16.84 -2.02
C ALA A 165 6.61 17.10 -3.19
N LEU A 166 7.06 17.83 -4.24
CA LEU A 166 6.29 18.09 -5.46
C LEU A 166 6.25 16.90 -6.44
N MET A 167 7.08 15.86 -6.25
CA MET A 167 7.20 14.73 -7.19
C MET A 167 6.27 13.54 -6.87
N GLY A 168 5.49 13.64 -5.80
CA GLY A 168 4.60 12.56 -5.35
C GLY A 168 5.32 11.38 -4.68
N PRO A 169 4.59 10.36 -4.21
CA PRO A 169 5.20 9.25 -3.47
C PRO A 169 6.11 8.39 -4.35
N THR A 170 7.29 8.02 -3.84
CA THR A 170 8.20 7.04 -4.47
C THR A 170 8.48 5.92 -3.46
N PRO A 171 7.57 4.96 -3.26
CA PRO A 171 7.62 4.11 -2.06
C PRO A 171 8.75 3.08 -2.03
N SER A 172 9.23 2.64 -3.19
CA SER A 172 10.28 1.64 -3.28
C SER A 172 11.62 2.18 -2.79
N ALA A 173 12.34 1.42 -1.95
CA ALA A 173 13.67 1.80 -1.46
C ALA A 173 14.65 2.12 -2.59
N THR A 174 14.70 1.28 -3.64
CA THR A 174 15.53 1.51 -4.83
C THR A 174 15.13 2.80 -5.54
N GLY A 175 13.84 3.04 -5.75
CA GLY A 175 13.34 4.26 -6.38
C GLY A 175 13.69 5.52 -5.58
N SER A 176 13.57 5.49 -4.25
CA SER A 176 13.99 6.60 -3.38
C SER A 176 15.49 6.85 -3.49
N ALA A 177 16.32 5.80 -3.44
CA ALA A 177 17.77 5.95 -3.58
C ALA A 177 18.16 6.53 -4.96
N THR A 178 17.54 6.03 -6.03
CA THR A 178 17.75 6.54 -7.40
C THR A 178 17.32 8.00 -7.52
N LEU A 179 16.14 8.35 -7.03
CA LEU A 179 15.62 9.71 -7.08
C LEU A 179 16.48 10.68 -6.27
N ARG A 180 16.92 10.29 -5.06
CA ARG A 180 17.88 11.09 -4.28
C ARG A 180 19.13 11.37 -5.10
N GLY A 181 19.76 10.33 -5.65
CA GLY A 181 20.95 10.46 -6.48
C GLY A 181 20.76 11.39 -7.68
N TRP A 182 19.58 11.38 -8.30
CA TRP A 182 19.26 12.27 -9.41
C TRP A 182 19.03 13.73 -9.01
N LEU A 183 18.58 13.99 -7.78
CA LEU A 183 18.35 15.34 -7.28
C LEU A 183 19.66 16.01 -6.84
N VAL A 184 20.55 15.25 -6.21
CA VAL A 184 21.78 15.80 -5.60
C VAL A 184 22.98 15.82 -6.56
N ALA A 185 22.88 15.18 -7.73
CA ALA A 185 23.96 15.14 -8.71
C ALA A 185 23.46 15.42 -10.13
N PRO A 186 24.11 16.33 -10.88
CA PRO A 186 23.76 16.59 -12.27
C PRO A 186 24.05 15.37 -13.15
N ALA A 187 23.34 15.29 -14.28
CA ALA A 187 23.54 14.26 -15.29
C ALA A 187 24.02 14.86 -16.63
N PRO A 188 24.77 14.11 -17.46
CA PRO A 188 25.08 14.51 -18.83
C PRO A 188 23.81 14.75 -19.65
N ILE A 189 23.88 15.63 -20.65
CA ILE A 189 22.71 16.02 -21.48
C ILE A 189 22.01 14.79 -22.09
N SER A 190 22.76 13.84 -22.64
CA SER A 190 22.20 12.62 -23.22
C SER A 190 21.40 11.78 -22.22
N GLU A 191 21.79 11.78 -20.95
CA GLU A 191 21.06 11.10 -19.89
C GLU A 191 19.78 11.86 -19.51
N VAL A 192 19.84 13.19 -19.47
CA VAL A 192 18.66 14.04 -19.26
C VAL A 192 17.61 13.81 -20.34
N GLU A 193 18.01 13.79 -21.61
CA GLU A 193 17.12 13.53 -22.75
C GLU A 193 16.44 12.15 -22.65
N ARG A 194 17.19 11.10 -22.28
CA ARG A 194 16.61 9.77 -22.06
C ARG A 194 15.57 9.76 -20.94
N ARG A 195 15.85 10.43 -19.82
CA ARG A 195 14.91 10.51 -18.70
C ARG A 195 13.66 11.31 -19.08
N GLN A 196 13.81 12.42 -19.79
CA GLN A 196 12.69 13.22 -20.28
C GLN A 196 11.81 12.43 -21.26
N ALA A 197 12.40 11.65 -22.16
CA ALA A 197 11.67 10.76 -23.05
C ALA A 197 10.88 9.69 -22.26
N ALA A 198 11.48 9.09 -21.22
CA ALA A 198 10.79 8.13 -20.35
C ALA A 198 9.63 8.78 -19.56
N VAL A 199 9.84 10.00 -19.03
CA VAL A 199 8.79 10.77 -18.35
C VAL A 199 7.65 11.10 -19.32
N ALA A 200 7.95 11.52 -20.55
CA ALA A 200 6.95 11.83 -21.56
C ALA A 200 6.12 10.59 -21.94
N ALA A 201 6.77 9.44 -22.09
CA ALA A 201 6.09 8.17 -22.36
C ALA A 201 5.10 7.79 -21.24
N LEU A 202 5.48 8.00 -19.98
CA LEU A 202 4.60 7.74 -18.83
C LEU A 202 3.53 8.82 -18.64
N ALA A 203 3.81 10.08 -18.98
CA ALA A 203 2.89 11.19 -18.78
C ALA A 203 1.57 11.00 -19.56
N GLY A 204 1.65 10.38 -20.74
CA GLY A 204 0.50 10.08 -21.60
C GLY A 204 -0.46 9.01 -21.08
N ASP A 205 -0.08 8.25 -20.05
CA ASP A 205 -0.92 7.23 -19.42
C ASP A 205 -1.10 7.52 -17.92
N PRO A 206 -1.99 8.44 -17.55
CA PRO A 206 -2.19 8.82 -16.16
C PRO A 206 -2.80 7.69 -15.32
N ASP A 207 -3.62 6.82 -15.91
CA ASP A 207 -4.25 5.68 -15.21
C ASP A 207 -3.21 4.59 -14.90
N GLY A 208 -2.33 4.27 -15.85
CA GLY A 208 -1.20 3.37 -15.64
C GLY A 208 -0.22 3.89 -14.59
N ARG A 209 0.05 5.21 -14.57
CA ARG A 209 0.88 5.83 -13.52
C ARG A 209 0.25 5.70 -12.13
N ASP A 210 -1.04 5.98 -11.99
CA ASP A 210 -1.74 5.84 -10.71
C ASP A 210 -1.75 4.37 -10.26
N ALA A 211 -2.00 3.43 -11.19
CA ALA A 211 -1.94 2.01 -10.89
C ALA A 211 -0.55 1.57 -10.40
N LEU A 212 0.52 2.02 -11.05
CA LEU A 212 1.90 1.72 -10.65
C LEU A 212 2.22 2.30 -9.27
N ALA A 213 1.83 3.55 -9.01
CA ALA A 213 2.03 4.20 -7.71
C ALA A 213 1.27 3.48 -6.59
N VAL A 214 0.04 3.01 -6.85
CA VAL A 214 -0.74 2.21 -5.92
C VAL A 214 -0.04 0.89 -5.58
N GLU A 215 0.49 0.17 -6.57
CA GLU A 215 1.23 -1.07 -6.31
C GLU A 215 2.48 -0.80 -5.48
N ALA A 216 3.21 0.27 -5.79
CA ALA A 216 4.41 0.65 -5.04
C ALA A 216 4.08 0.93 -3.56
N LEU A 217 2.98 1.64 -3.27
CA LEU A 217 2.51 1.89 -1.89
C LEU A 217 2.12 0.59 -1.16
N LEU A 218 1.58 -0.40 -1.87
CA LEU A 218 1.18 -1.67 -1.29
C LEU A 218 2.36 -2.57 -0.94
N VAL A 219 3.43 -2.54 -1.73
CA VAL A 219 4.67 -3.31 -1.47
C VAL A 219 5.32 -2.82 -0.19
N ASP A 220 5.41 -1.50 -0.01
CA ASP A 220 6.12 -0.90 1.11
C ASP A 220 5.44 -1.15 2.47
N ARG A 221 4.10 -1.13 2.50
CA ARG A 221 3.30 -1.37 3.71
C ARG A 221 3.50 -2.76 4.32
N VAL A 222 3.84 -3.76 3.50
CA VAL A 222 4.08 -5.14 3.97
C VAL A 222 5.56 -5.34 4.36
N GLY A 223 6.48 -4.65 3.67
CA GLY A 223 7.91 -4.87 3.85
C GLY A 223 8.54 -4.16 5.05
N ARG A 224 8.31 -2.85 5.24
CA ARG A 224 9.15 -2.06 6.17
C ARG A 224 8.83 -2.23 7.65
N ALA A 225 7.56 -2.33 8.03
CA ALA A 225 7.19 -2.53 9.44
C ALA A 225 7.64 -3.90 9.94
N GLU A 226 7.39 -4.96 9.17
CA GLU A 226 7.80 -6.33 9.49
C GLU A 226 9.34 -6.47 9.46
N TRP A 227 10.02 -5.82 8.51
CA TRP A 227 11.48 -5.81 8.43
C TRP A 227 12.14 -5.03 9.57
N ARG A 228 11.60 -3.88 9.98
CA ARG A 228 12.13 -3.12 11.12
C ARG A 228 11.97 -3.88 12.43
N SER A 229 10.81 -4.49 12.67
CA SER A 229 10.64 -5.37 13.83
C SER A 229 11.56 -6.59 13.81
N PHE A 230 11.85 -7.13 12.61
CA PHE A 230 12.83 -8.20 12.46
C PHE A 230 14.28 -7.74 12.70
N LEU A 231 14.66 -6.56 12.22
CA LEU A 231 15.97 -5.97 12.47
C LEU A 231 16.16 -5.59 13.94
N GLU A 232 15.16 -4.96 14.56
CA GLU A 232 15.16 -4.67 16.00
C GLU A 232 15.25 -5.95 16.84
N TRP A 233 14.66 -7.05 16.36
CA TRP A 233 14.85 -8.36 16.97
C TRP A 233 16.26 -8.93 16.79
N LEU A 234 16.87 -8.76 15.61
CA LEU A 234 18.26 -9.18 15.35
C LEU A 234 19.30 -8.36 16.11
N GLU A 235 19.06 -7.05 16.24
CA GLU A 235 19.90 -6.08 16.95
C GLU A 235 19.62 -6.08 18.46
N GLY A 236 18.51 -6.70 18.89
CA GLY A 236 18.18 -6.93 20.28
C GLY A 236 19.24 -7.78 20.98
N ALA A 237 19.39 -7.56 22.30
CA ALA A 237 20.34 -8.33 23.10
C ALA A 237 20.15 -9.85 22.88
N PRO A 238 21.24 -10.62 22.65
CA PRO A 238 21.13 -12.01 22.28
C PRO A 238 20.29 -12.77 23.31
N LEU A 239 19.21 -13.41 22.83
CA LEU A 239 18.32 -14.23 23.66
C LEU A 239 19.06 -15.40 24.34
N PHE A 240 20.24 -15.74 23.82
CA PHE A 240 21.13 -16.76 24.36
C PHE A 240 22.38 -16.13 24.95
N LYS A 241 22.46 -16.05 26.28
CA LYS A 241 23.73 -15.93 27.00
C LYS A 241 24.42 -17.30 26.99
N GLY A 242 25.05 -17.65 25.89
CA GLY A 242 25.76 -18.92 25.73
C GLY A 242 27.06 -18.69 24.97
N ALA A 243 28.17 -19.15 25.53
CA ALA A 243 29.52 -18.96 25.03
C ALA A 243 29.64 -19.32 23.54
N VAL A 244 30.39 -18.48 22.81
CA VAL A 244 30.81 -18.75 21.43
C VAL A 244 31.52 -20.10 21.42
N PRO A 245 31.11 -21.08 20.58
CA PRO A 245 31.80 -22.35 20.50
C PRO A 245 33.23 -22.14 19.97
N PRO A 246 34.23 -22.91 20.47
CA PRO A 246 35.66 -22.65 20.30
C PRO A 246 36.22 -22.91 18.88
N TRP A 247 35.37 -22.94 17.85
CA TRP A 247 35.78 -23.08 16.45
C TRP A 247 35.60 -21.80 15.62
N ALA A 248 35.29 -20.67 16.26
CA ALA A 248 35.40 -19.34 15.66
C ALA A 248 36.86 -18.85 15.67
#